data_AF-A0A841ZAF3-F1
#
_entry.id   AF-A0A841ZAF3-F1
#
_cell.length_a   1.000
_cell.length_b   1.000
_cell.length_c   1.000
_cell.angle_alpha   90.00
_cell.angle_beta   90.00
_cell.angle_gamma   90.00
#
_symmetry.space_group_name_H-M   'P 1'
#
loop_
_entity.id
_entity.type
_entity.pdbx_description
1 polymer ?
#
loop_
_entity_poly.entity_id
_entity_poly.type
_entity_poly.pdbx_seq_one_letter_code
_entity_poly.pdbx_strand_id
1 'polypeptide(L)'
;MRIFWKAIVTTTILVAVLFLTTSLRVEVKAETSKIELSDVVLETLTSDDFVQAYKIVNEKLDVEKTSDAILDQETIKALNQIYARKNRPLLKSSTGLPVSYNRLNSKEKGYAKSSPYQAGIVYNCSTAATSMAGKYWVNGTADFHNGNAYRHALWNGMMSREMDATKAKKWADAHEYGQKGVATQMDLKNNATGRSRYATLKANDGIWWRSPTYQEISNDIMKQVTSGKLVRIVNGKLVKTNSAGKK
;
A
#
# COMPACT_ATOMS: atom_id res chain seq x y z
N MET A 1 94.40 21.36 -15.15
CA MET A 1 93.75 20.29 -15.94
C MET A 1 92.35 20.08 -15.38
N ARG A 2 91.31 20.31 -16.21
CA ARG A 2 89.85 19.99 -16.02
C ARG A 2 89.16 20.65 -14.80
N ILE A 3 88.51 21.81 -14.93
CA ILE A 3 87.11 22.06 -15.39
C ILE A 3 86.09 21.21 -14.63
N PHE A 4 85.18 21.86 -13.86
CA PHE A 4 83.72 21.73 -14.02
C PHE A 4 82.98 22.81 -13.20
N TRP A 5 81.73 23.03 -13.56
CA TRP A 5 81.01 24.30 -13.64
C TRP A 5 79.72 24.24 -12.81
N LYS A 6 79.31 25.39 -12.23
CA LYS A 6 77.93 25.85 -11.91
C LYS A 6 77.04 25.08 -10.91
N ALA A 7 76.39 25.83 -10.01
CA ALA A 7 74.96 26.12 -10.13
C ALA A 7 74.49 27.20 -9.14
N ILE A 8 73.67 28.10 -9.69
CA ILE A 8 72.99 29.24 -9.09
C ILE A 8 71.74 28.74 -8.35
N VAL A 9 71.54 29.21 -7.11
CA VAL A 9 70.27 29.06 -6.39
C VAL A 9 69.34 30.18 -6.87
N THR A 10 68.20 29.82 -7.47
CA THR A 10 67.09 30.77 -7.72
C THR A 10 65.85 30.22 -7.04
N THR A 11 65.34 30.98 -6.08
CA THR A 11 64.14 30.69 -5.31
C THR A 11 62.91 31.00 -6.15
N THR A 12 62.12 29.98 -6.49
CA THR A 12 60.81 30.16 -7.11
C THR A 12 59.75 30.30 -6.01
N ILE A 13 59.14 31.48 -5.89
CA ILE A 13 57.94 31.70 -5.06
C ILE A 13 56.73 31.19 -5.86
N LEU A 14 56.09 30.13 -5.40
CA LEU A 14 54.80 29.67 -5.92
C LEU A 14 53.69 30.52 -5.27
N VAL A 15 52.98 31.32 -6.05
CA VAL A 15 51.74 31.98 -5.62
C VAL A 15 50.58 31.00 -5.84
N ALA A 16 50.04 30.44 -4.77
CA ALA A 16 48.82 29.66 -4.81
C ALA A 16 47.60 30.61 -4.88
N VAL A 17 46.92 30.63 -6.03
CA VAL A 17 45.63 31.30 -6.17
C VAL A 17 44.55 30.36 -5.64
N LEU A 18 44.06 30.63 -4.43
CA LEU A 18 42.84 30.00 -3.92
C LEU A 18 41.63 30.62 -4.64
N PHE A 19 40.99 29.86 -5.52
CA PHE A 19 39.63 30.17 -5.97
C PHE A 19 38.64 29.70 -4.89
N LEU A 20 38.20 30.63 -4.03
CA LEU A 20 36.97 30.43 -3.26
C LEU A 20 35.78 30.66 -4.20
N THR A 21 35.17 29.57 -4.68
CA THR A 21 33.83 29.64 -5.26
C THR A 21 32.80 29.56 -4.15
N THR A 22 32.38 30.71 -3.62
CA THR A 22 31.17 30.80 -2.81
C THR A 22 29.96 30.57 -3.72
N SER A 23 29.53 29.31 -3.83
CA SER A 23 28.21 29.01 -4.39
C SER A 23 27.16 29.53 -3.42
N LEU A 24 26.59 30.71 -3.71
CA LEU A 24 25.33 31.13 -3.13
C LEU A 24 24.26 30.12 -3.55
N ARG A 25 24.03 29.12 -2.71
CA ARG A 25 22.80 28.34 -2.75
C ARG A 25 21.67 29.27 -2.30
N VAL A 26 20.96 29.83 -3.27
CA VAL A 26 19.60 30.31 -3.03
C VAL A 26 18.78 29.06 -2.71
N GLU A 27 18.58 28.78 -1.42
CA GLU A 27 17.53 27.86 -1.00
C GLU A 27 16.19 28.49 -1.35
N VAL A 28 15.70 28.21 -2.56
CA VAL A 28 14.29 28.38 -2.88
C VAL A 28 13.56 27.40 -1.98
N LYS A 29 13.08 27.87 -0.82
CA LYS A 29 11.98 27.22 -0.12
C LYS A 29 10.77 27.29 -1.05
N ALA A 30 10.65 26.28 -1.91
CA ALA A 30 9.41 26.01 -2.60
C ALA A 30 8.38 25.72 -1.50
N GLU A 31 7.60 26.73 -1.16
CA GLU A 31 6.42 26.59 -0.33
C GLU A 31 5.44 25.79 -1.19
N THR A 32 5.55 24.46 -1.12
CA THR A 32 4.65 23.56 -1.80
C THR A 32 3.28 23.72 -1.14
N SER A 33 2.43 24.57 -1.73
CA SER A 33 1.03 24.63 -1.35
C SER A 33 0.48 23.21 -1.38
N LYS A 34 0.12 22.68 -0.22
CA LYS A 34 -0.34 21.31 -0.07
C LYS A 34 -1.58 21.15 -0.92
N ILE A 35 -1.47 20.40 -2.02
CA ILE A 35 -2.63 20.13 -2.88
C ILE A 35 -3.51 19.18 -2.09
N GLU A 36 -4.77 19.55 -1.86
CA GLU A 36 -5.75 18.73 -1.14
C GLU A 36 -6.83 18.21 -2.10
N LEU A 37 -7.39 17.04 -1.79
CA LEU A 37 -8.57 16.54 -2.49
C LEU A 37 -9.81 17.27 -1.99
N SER A 38 -10.51 17.95 -2.90
CA SER A 38 -11.82 18.53 -2.59
C SER A 38 -12.85 17.43 -2.34
N ASP A 39 -13.86 17.74 -1.52
CA ASP A 39 -14.93 16.78 -1.20
C ASP A 39 -15.71 16.37 -2.46
N VAL A 40 -15.91 17.29 -3.41
CA VAL A 40 -16.55 17.01 -4.71
C VAL A 40 -15.78 15.96 -5.52
N VAL A 41 -14.44 16.06 -5.54
CA VAL A 41 -13.59 15.08 -6.20
C VAL A 41 -13.71 13.73 -5.50
N LEU A 42 -13.58 13.69 -4.17
CA LEU A 42 -13.67 12.46 -3.39
C LEU A 42 -15.01 11.74 -3.58
N GLU A 43 -16.13 12.47 -3.60
CA GLU A 43 -17.47 11.91 -3.80
C GLU A 43 -17.67 11.30 -5.21
N THR A 44 -16.88 11.73 -6.19
CA THR A 44 -16.93 11.22 -7.58
C THR A 44 -16.04 9.98 -7.77
N LEU A 45 -14.99 9.83 -6.97
CA LEU A 45 -13.99 8.78 -7.14
C LEU A 45 -14.47 7.42 -6.61
N THR A 46 -14.07 6.36 -7.30
CA THR A 46 -14.30 4.96 -6.93
C THR A 46 -13.01 4.32 -6.44
N SER A 47 -13.08 3.16 -5.78
CA SER A 47 -11.86 2.46 -5.38
C SER A 47 -10.98 2.06 -6.57
N ASP A 48 -11.55 1.86 -7.76
CA ASP A 48 -10.77 1.61 -8.99
C ASP A 48 -9.92 2.82 -9.39
N ASP A 49 -10.41 4.04 -9.18
CA ASP A 49 -9.62 5.25 -9.45
C ASP A 49 -8.43 5.35 -8.49
N PHE A 50 -8.63 5.00 -7.22
CA PHE A 50 -7.55 4.94 -6.25
C PHE A 50 -6.53 3.84 -6.59
N VAL A 51 -6.99 2.67 -7.06
CA VAL A 51 -6.09 1.61 -7.56
C VAL A 51 -5.32 2.09 -8.78
N GLN A 52 -5.97 2.81 -9.70
CA GLN A 52 -5.30 3.39 -10.87
C GLN A 52 -4.27 4.44 -10.46
N ALA A 53 -4.61 5.34 -9.53
CA ALA A 53 -3.68 6.34 -9.01
C ALA A 53 -2.48 5.69 -8.31
N TYR A 54 -2.72 4.66 -7.49
CA TYR A 54 -1.66 3.86 -6.85
C TYR A 54 -0.67 3.28 -7.87
N LYS A 55 -1.19 2.67 -8.95
CA LYS A 55 -0.33 2.12 -10.02
C LYS A 55 0.50 3.21 -10.69
N ILE A 56 -0.11 4.34 -11.05
CA ILE A 56 0.59 5.48 -11.66
C ILE A 56 1.74 5.97 -10.77
N VAL A 57 1.49 6.11 -9.45
CA VAL A 57 2.49 6.58 -8.50
C VAL A 57 3.64 5.57 -8.36
N ASN A 58 3.33 4.28 -8.27
CA ASN A 58 4.33 3.21 -8.15
C ASN A 58 5.16 3.01 -9.42
N GLU A 59 4.63 3.33 -10.59
CA GLU A 59 5.38 3.33 -11.85
C GLU A 59 6.34 4.52 -11.95
N LYS A 60 5.99 5.64 -11.29
CA LYS A 60 6.73 6.91 -11.37
C LYS A 60 7.83 7.03 -10.31
N LEU A 61 7.64 6.44 -9.13
CA LEU A 61 8.46 6.70 -7.95
C LEU A 61 9.09 5.43 -7.39
N ASP A 62 10.29 5.57 -6.82
CA ASP A 62 10.86 4.58 -5.91
C ASP A 62 10.17 4.71 -4.54
N VAL A 63 9.09 3.96 -4.36
CA VAL A 63 8.21 4.06 -3.20
C VAL A 63 8.90 3.70 -1.88
N GLU A 64 9.94 2.86 -1.92
CA GLU A 64 10.71 2.49 -0.72
C GLU A 64 11.57 3.64 -0.19
N LYS A 65 11.96 4.57 -1.07
CA LYS A 65 12.78 5.74 -0.73
C LYS A 65 11.99 7.04 -0.64
N THR A 66 10.69 6.99 -0.90
CA THR A 66 9.83 8.18 -0.95
C THR A 66 9.01 8.29 0.33
N SER A 67 8.92 9.49 0.91
CA SER A 67 8.14 9.71 2.12
C SER A 67 6.63 9.62 1.86
N ASP A 68 5.87 9.17 2.85
CA ASP A 68 4.39 9.11 2.81
C ASP A 68 3.78 10.44 2.33
N ALA A 69 4.31 11.58 2.77
CA ALA A 69 3.82 12.91 2.36
C ALA A 69 3.97 13.17 0.85
N ILE A 70 5.10 12.76 0.25
CA ILE A 70 5.32 12.90 -1.20
C ILE A 70 4.42 11.91 -1.95
N LEU A 71 4.31 10.68 -1.48
CA LEU A 71 3.43 9.66 -2.06
C LEU A 71 1.97 10.13 -2.06
N ASP A 72 1.50 10.73 -0.97
CA ASP A 72 0.17 11.29 -0.87
C ASP A 72 -0.01 12.46 -1.85
N GLN A 73 0.94 13.40 -1.92
CA GLN A 73 0.86 14.52 -2.87
C GLN A 73 0.81 14.05 -4.34
N GLU A 74 1.62 13.07 -4.72
CA GLU A 74 1.61 12.52 -6.08
C GLU A 74 0.32 11.71 -6.36
N THR A 75 -0.22 11.04 -5.34
CA THR A 75 -1.52 10.36 -5.45
C THR A 75 -2.65 11.36 -5.66
N ILE A 76 -2.65 12.49 -4.94
CA ILE A 76 -3.65 13.57 -5.11
C ILE A 76 -3.60 14.12 -6.53
N LYS A 77 -2.40 14.35 -7.08
CA LYS A 77 -2.23 14.78 -8.48
C LYS A 77 -2.81 13.75 -9.45
N ALA A 78 -2.51 12.47 -9.27
CA ALA A 78 -3.03 11.40 -10.12
C ALA A 78 -4.57 11.30 -10.04
N LEU A 79 -5.15 11.38 -8.84
CA LEU A 79 -6.60 11.34 -8.63
C LEU A 79 -7.31 12.53 -9.28
N ASN A 80 -6.78 13.75 -9.15
CA ASN A 80 -7.31 14.93 -9.83
C ASN A 80 -7.27 14.80 -11.36
N GLN A 81 -6.21 14.18 -11.91
CA GLN A 81 -6.12 13.89 -13.35
C GLN A 81 -7.12 12.80 -13.78
N ILE A 82 -7.38 11.79 -12.96
CA ILE A 82 -8.42 10.79 -13.22
C ILE A 82 -9.80 11.44 -13.22
N TYR A 83 -10.11 12.24 -12.20
CA TYR A 83 -11.35 13.00 -12.10
C TYR A 83 -11.56 13.92 -13.31
N ALA A 84 -10.56 14.71 -13.70
CA ALA A 84 -10.65 15.60 -14.85
C ALA A 84 -10.95 14.86 -16.17
N ARG A 85 -10.48 13.61 -16.30
CA ARG A 85 -10.75 12.75 -17.47
C ARG A 85 -12.16 12.15 -17.47
N LYS A 86 -12.80 12.01 -16.30
CA LYS A 86 -14.16 11.46 -16.18
C LYS A 86 -15.25 12.36 -16.76
N ASN A 87 -14.97 13.64 -17.01
CA ASN A 87 -15.87 14.59 -17.69
C ASN A 87 -15.87 14.50 -19.24
N ARG A 88 -15.59 13.32 -19.80
CA ARG A 88 -15.79 12.99 -21.22
C ARG A 88 -16.76 11.80 -21.33
N PRO A 89 -17.68 11.75 -22.32
CA PRO A 89 -18.75 10.76 -22.37
C PRO A 89 -18.20 9.33 -22.30
N LEU A 90 -18.69 8.58 -21.32
CA LEU A 90 -18.03 7.44 -20.68
C LEU A 90 -18.14 6.13 -21.46
N LEU A 91 -17.02 5.41 -21.58
CA LEU A 91 -17.01 3.95 -21.68
C LEU A 91 -17.42 3.38 -20.32
N LYS A 92 -18.47 2.54 -20.32
CA LYS A 92 -18.99 1.84 -19.15
C LYS A 92 -17.94 0.85 -18.61
N SER A 93 -17.56 0.98 -17.34
CA SER A 93 -16.78 -0.03 -16.61
C SER A 93 -17.69 -1.15 -16.13
N SER A 94 -17.25 -2.40 -16.34
CA SER A 94 -18.00 -3.63 -16.07
C SER A 94 -18.07 -3.99 -14.59
N THR A 95 -19.17 -4.64 -14.25
CA THR A 95 -19.62 -5.13 -12.95
C THR A 95 -18.62 -6.00 -12.18
N GLY A 96 -18.43 -5.66 -10.91
CA GLY A 96 -17.68 -6.40 -9.90
C GLY A 96 -17.13 -5.40 -8.87
N LEU A 97 -17.95 -5.06 -7.86
CA LEU A 97 -17.80 -3.91 -6.96
C LEU A 97 -16.37 -3.37 -6.74
N PRO A 98 -16.15 -2.07 -7.01
CA PRO A 98 -15.41 -1.18 -6.13
C PRO A 98 -16.38 -0.60 -5.09
N VAL A 99 -16.03 -0.60 -3.80
CA VAL A 99 -16.78 0.20 -2.82
C VAL A 99 -16.45 1.66 -3.16
N SER A 100 -17.37 2.36 -3.84
CA SER A 100 -17.23 3.78 -4.14
C SER A 100 -17.01 4.59 -2.86
N TYR A 101 -16.30 5.73 -2.93
CA TYR A 101 -16.01 6.56 -1.75
C TYR A 101 -17.26 6.89 -0.92
N ASN A 102 -18.41 7.07 -1.57
CA ASN A 102 -19.69 7.32 -0.92
C ASN A 102 -20.20 6.20 -0.01
N ARG A 103 -19.73 4.95 -0.18
CA ARG A 103 -20.08 3.78 0.63
C ARG A 103 -19.10 3.50 1.78
N LEU A 104 -18.01 4.26 1.85
CA LEU A 104 -17.08 4.21 2.98
C LEU A 104 -17.74 4.78 4.23
N ASN A 105 -17.41 4.19 5.38
CA ASN A 105 -17.81 4.78 6.65
C ASN A 105 -16.98 6.05 6.95
N SER A 106 -17.36 6.79 7.98
CA SER A 106 -16.72 8.07 8.32
C SER A 106 -15.22 7.97 8.64
N LYS A 107 -14.74 6.84 9.19
CA LYS A 107 -13.31 6.63 9.47
C LYS A 107 -12.53 6.36 8.19
N GLU A 108 -13.04 5.49 7.32
CA GLU A 108 -12.45 5.21 6.02
C GLU A 108 -12.39 6.49 5.15
N LYS A 109 -13.45 7.30 5.13
CA LYS A 109 -13.47 8.60 4.43
C LYS A 109 -12.39 9.55 4.94
N GLY A 110 -12.23 9.64 6.25
CA GLY A 110 -11.20 10.45 6.89
C GLY A 110 -9.80 10.03 6.46
N TYR A 111 -9.50 8.74 6.46
CA TYR A 111 -8.18 8.25 6.03
C TYR A 111 -7.96 8.35 4.52
N ALA A 112 -8.98 8.14 3.70
CA ALA A 112 -8.85 8.31 2.26
C ALA A 112 -8.55 9.77 1.87
N LYS A 113 -9.05 10.74 2.66
CA LYS A 113 -8.71 12.16 2.52
C LYS A 113 -7.31 12.48 3.04
N SER A 114 -6.93 11.96 4.21
CA SER A 114 -5.66 12.30 4.86
C SER A 114 -4.45 11.52 4.37
N SER A 115 -4.66 10.34 3.77
CA SER A 115 -3.63 9.38 3.36
C SER A 115 -4.04 8.64 2.07
N PRO A 116 -4.26 9.36 0.96
CA PRO A 116 -4.78 8.79 -0.28
C PRO A 116 -3.89 7.71 -0.88
N TYR A 117 -2.56 7.75 -0.69
CA TYR A 117 -1.69 6.68 -1.16
C TYR A 117 -1.97 5.36 -0.44
N GLN A 118 -2.14 5.41 0.89
CA GLN A 118 -2.54 4.24 1.67
C GLN A 118 -3.93 3.73 1.27
N ALA A 119 -4.88 4.62 0.94
CA ALA A 119 -6.18 4.21 0.41
C ALA A 119 -6.02 3.41 -0.89
N GLY A 120 -5.13 3.85 -1.78
CA GLY A 120 -4.75 3.11 -3.00
C GLY A 120 -4.23 1.70 -2.72
N ILE A 121 -3.32 1.55 -1.74
CA ILE A 121 -2.84 0.25 -1.25
C ILE A 121 -3.99 -0.62 -0.75
N VAL A 122 -4.84 -0.08 0.12
CA VAL A 122 -5.98 -0.78 0.75
C VAL A 122 -6.90 -1.37 -0.30
N TYR A 123 -7.28 -0.56 -1.30
CA TYR A 123 -8.16 -1.00 -2.38
C TYR A 123 -7.48 -1.98 -3.32
N ASN A 124 -6.21 -1.77 -3.66
CA ASN A 124 -5.46 -2.70 -4.51
C ASN A 124 -5.36 -4.09 -3.87
N CYS A 125 -5.03 -4.13 -2.57
CA CYS A 125 -4.97 -5.37 -1.80
C CYS A 125 -6.36 -6.04 -1.69
N SER A 126 -7.43 -5.25 -1.50
CA SER A 126 -8.80 -5.78 -1.40
C SER A 126 -9.26 -6.40 -2.71
N THR A 127 -9.01 -5.74 -3.84
CA THR A 127 -9.30 -6.26 -5.18
C THR A 127 -8.52 -7.55 -5.46
N ALA A 128 -7.23 -7.59 -5.12
CA ALA A 128 -6.40 -8.78 -5.28
C ALA A 128 -6.92 -9.94 -4.40
N ALA A 129 -7.18 -9.70 -3.11
CA ALA A 129 -7.67 -10.72 -2.19
C ALA A 129 -9.05 -11.26 -2.61
N THR A 130 -9.95 -10.38 -3.08
CA THR A 130 -11.27 -10.76 -3.60
C THR A 130 -11.16 -11.62 -4.84
N SER A 131 -10.30 -11.24 -5.80
CA SER A 131 -10.03 -12.01 -7.01
C SER A 131 -9.49 -13.40 -6.67
N MET A 132 -8.50 -13.48 -5.78
CA MET A 132 -7.93 -14.75 -5.34
C MET A 132 -8.93 -15.61 -4.57
N ALA A 133 -9.78 -15.01 -3.73
CA ALA A 133 -10.83 -15.73 -3.04
C ALA A 133 -11.84 -16.33 -4.03
N GLY A 134 -12.29 -15.55 -5.03
CA GLY A 134 -13.16 -16.03 -6.10
C GLY A 134 -12.52 -17.15 -6.93
N LYS A 135 -11.20 -17.08 -7.15
CA LYS A 135 -10.42 -18.10 -7.87
C LYS A 135 -10.33 -19.42 -7.09
N TYR A 136 -10.03 -19.38 -5.79
CA TYR A 136 -9.68 -20.57 -5.01
C TYR A 136 -10.81 -21.14 -4.15
N TRP A 137 -11.92 -20.41 -4.00
CA TRP A 137 -13.03 -20.83 -3.16
C TRP A 137 -14.37 -20.73 -3.90
N VAL A 138 -15.20 -21.75 -3.73
CA VAL A 138 -16.65 -21.69 -3.98
C VAL A 138 -17.22 -20.65 -3.02
N ASN A 139 -18.06 -19.75 -3.54
CA ASN A 139 -18.60 -18.62 -2.79
C ASN A 139 -17.50 -17.79 -2.10
N GLY A 140 -16.34 -17.62 -2.76
CA GLY A 140 -15.16 -16.97 -2.21
C GLY A 140 -15.37 -15.54 -1.69
N THR A 141 -16.42 -14.86 -2.18
CA THR A 141 -16.76 -13.48 -1.81
C THR A 141 -18.00 -13.38 -0.92
N ALA A 142 -18.71 -14.48 -0.68
CA ALA A 142 -19.91 -14.51 0.14
C ALA A 142 -19.52 -14.63 1.61
N ASP A 143 -20.29 -13.97 2.47
CA ASP A 143 -20.02 -13.93 3.91
C ASP A 143 -20.13 -15.32 4.56
N PHE A 144 -19.60 -15.43 5.78
CA PHE A 144 -19.71 -16.62 6.65
C PHE A 144 -18.92 -17.86 6.22
N HIS A 145 -18.38 -17.91 5.00
CA HIS A 145 -17.68 -19.08 4.47
C HIS A 145 -16.15 -19.04 4.66
N ASN A 146 -15.48 -20.18 4.42
CA ASN A 146 -14.01 -20.27 4.42
C ASN A 146 -13.37 -19.30 3.43
N GLY A 147 -14.01 -19.08 2.27
CA GLY A 147 -13.57 -18.11 1.28
C GLY A 147 -13.51 -16.68 1.82
N ASN A 148 -14.49 -16.27 2.63
CA ASN A 148 -14.46 -14.97 3.27
C ASN A 148 -13.35 -14.87 4.32
N ALA A 149 -13.19 -15.91 5.15
CA ALA A 149 -12.10 -15.97 6.12
C ALA A 149 -10.72 -15.84 5.44
N TYR A 150 -10.52 -16.57 4.35
CA TYR A 150 -9.33 -16.46 3.49
C TYR A 150 -9.16 -15.04 2.94
N ARG A 151 -10.22 -14.44 2.39
CA ARG A 151 -10.21 -13.08 1.82
C ARG A 151 -9.74 -12.04 2.83
N HIS A 152 -10.31 -12.01 4.03
CA HIS A 152 -9.97 -11.05 5.09
C HIS A 152 -8.52 -11.20 5.57
N ALA A 153 -8.09 -12.44 5.80
CA ALA A 153 -6.71 -12.70 6.21
C ALA A 153 -5.71 -12.37 5.10
N LEU A 154 -6.02 -12.69 3.84
CA LEU A 154 -5.16 -12.37 2.71
C LEU A 154 -5.05 -10.86 2.49
N TRP A 155 -6.17 -10.14 2.51
CA TRP A 155 -6.19 -8.68 2.41
C TRP A 155 -5.26 -8.03 3.45
N ASN A 156 -5.35 -8.46 4.71
CA ASN A 156 -4.50 -7.95 5.78
C ASN A 156 -3.02 -8.36 5.68
N GLY A 157 -2.74 -9.57 5.18
CA GLY A 157 -1.38 -10.00 4.89
C GLY A 157 -0.74 -9.16 3.79
N MET A 158 -1.48 -8.88 2.71
CA MET A 158 -1.04 -8.02 1.61
C MET A 158 -0.85 -6.57 2.05
N MET A 159 -1.80 -6.00 2.81
CA MET A 159 -1.64 -4.65 3.35
C MET A 159 -0.40 -4.54 4.26
N SER A 160 -0.12 -5.56 5.07
CA SER A 160 1.08 -5.57 5.92
C SER A 160 2.38 -5.59 5.12
N ARG A 161 2.36 -6.20 3.93
CA ARG A 161 3.48 -6.18 2.99
C ARG A 161 3.74 -4.79 2.42
N GLU A 162 2.68 -4.07 2.04
CA GLU A 162 2.81 -2.78 1.35
C GLU A 162 3.06 -1.62 2.32
N MET A 163 2.47 -1.64 3.51
CA MET A 163 2.44 -0.48 4.41
C MET A 163 2.58 -0.85 5.88
N ASP A 164 3.21 -1.98 6.20
CA ASP A 164 3.37 -2.49 7.57
C ASP A 164 2.07 -2.91 8.29
N ALA A 165 2.25 -3.73 9.33
CA ALA A 165 1.13 -4.32 10.07
C ALA A 165 0.34 -3.29 10.91
N THR A 166 0.97 -2.18 11.31
CA THR A 166 0.34 -1.14 12.13
C THR A 166 -0.62 -0.32 11.29
N LYS A 167 -0.19 0.15 10.11
CA LYS A 167 -1.08 0.87 9.19
C LYS A 167 -2.16 -0.05 8.64
N ALA A 168 -1.82 -1.31 8.32
CA ALA A 168 -2.80 -2.33 7.92
C ALA A 168 -3.89 -2.54 8.98
N LYS A 169 -3.52 -2.63 10.27
CA LYS A 169 -4.49 -2.74 11.36
C LYS A 169 -5.38 -1.51 11.45
N LYS A 170 -4.81 -0.30 11.34
CA LYS A 170 -5.57 0.96 11.41
C LYS A 170 -6.66 1.03 10.33
N TRP A 171 -6.35 0.62 9.11
CA TRP A 171 -7.32 0.56 8.01
C TRP A 171 -8.34 -0.57 8.16
N ALA A 172 -7.90 -1.76 8.58
CA ALA A 172 -8.80 -2.88 8.83
C ALA A 172 -9.80 -2.58 9.96
N ASP A 173 -9.36 -1.96 11.05
CA ASP A 173 -10.26 -1.57 12.16
C ASP A 173 -11.21 -0.44 11.74
N ALA A 174 -10.76 0.47 10.86
CA ALA A 174 -11.63 1.48 10.29
C ALA A 174 -12.71 0.87 9.40
N HIS A 175 -12.41 -0.18 8.63
CA HIS A 175 -13.39 -0.91 7.83
C HIS A 175 -14.53 -1.49 8.68
N GLU A 176 -14.18 -2.02 9.85
CA GLU A 176 -15.12 -2.58 10.82
C GLU A 176 -15.85 -1.52 11.68
N TYR A 177 -15.54 -0.23 11.51
CA TYR A 177 -16.07 0.83 12.38
C TYR A 177 -17.59 0.96 12.29
N GLY A 178 -18.25 0.96 13.44
CA GLY A 178 -19.72 1.04 13.55
C GLY A 178 -20.44 -0.29 13.33
N GLN A 179 -19.74 -1.33 12.86
CA GLN A 179 -20.27 -2.68 12.72
C GLN A 179 -20.15 -3.45 14.05
N LYS A 180 -21.09 -4.36 14.29
CA LYS A 180 -21.16 -5.17 15.52
C LYS A 180 -21.61 -6.59 15.19
N GLY A 181 -21.32 -7.50 16.12
CA GLY A 181 -21.80 -8.87 16.07
C GLY A 181 -20.75 -9.87 15.56
N VAL A 182 -21.21 -11.08 15.28
CA VAL A 182 -20.33 -12.24 15.03
C VAL A 182 -19.54 -12.09 13.73
N ALA A 183 -20.09 -11.42 12.71
CA ALA A 183 -19.39 -11.09 11.45
C ALA A 183 -18.15 -10.24 11.72
N THR A 184 -18.31 -9.08 12.38
CA THR A 184 -17.19 -8.22 12.76
C THR A 184 -16.15 -8.94 13.62
N GLN A 185 -16.56 -9.84 14.54
CA GLN A 185 -15.61 -10.63 15.32
C GLN A 185 -14.80 -11.62 14.45
N MET A 186 -15.45 -12.24 13.46
CA MET A 186 -14.79 -13.10 12.48
C MET A 186 -13.74 -12.30 11.70
N ASP A 187 -14.15 -11.14 11.18
CA ASP A 187 -13.30 -10.31 10.32
C ASP A 187 -12.11 -9.77 11.11
N LEU A 188 -12.32 -9.19 12.29
CA LEU A 188 -11.22 -8.74 13.18
C LEU A 188 -10.22 -9.85 13.49
N LYS A 189 -10.70 -11.07 13.78
CA LYS A 189 -9.84 -12.21 14.09
C LYS A 189 -9.04 -12.68 12.88
N ASN A 190 -9.68 -12.81 11.73
CA ASN A 190 -9.01 -13.22 10.49
C ASN A 190 -8.05 -12.14 9.97
N ASN A 191 -8.43 -10.86 10.09
CA ASN A 191 -7.56 -9.71 9.80
C ASN A 191 -6.27 -9.79 10.63
N ALA A 192 -6.39 -10.02 11.94
CA ALA A 192 -5.24 -10.17 12.84
C ALA A 192 -4.35 -11.36 12.46
N THR A 193 -4.95 -12.51 12.14
CA THR A 193 -4.22 -13.69 11.64
C THR A 193 -3.45 -13.35 10.37
N GLY A 194 -4.06 -12.68 9.39
CA GLY A 194 -3.43 -12.25 8.15
C GLY A 194 -2.12 -11.47 8.36
N ARG A 195 -2.17 -10.44 9.20
CA ARG A 195 -0.99 -9.62 9.54
C ARG A 195 0.10 -10.44 10.22
N SER A 196 -0.28 -11.29 11.19
CA SER A 196 0.66 -12.16 11.91
C SER A 196 1.35 -13.16 10.97
N ARG A 197 0.60 -13.73 10.02
CA ARG A 197 1.15 -14.68 9.04
C ARG A 197 2.13 -14.03 8.08
N TYR A 198 1.85 -12.82 7.60
CA TYR A 198 2.83 -12.06 6.83
C TYR A 198 4.14 -11.85 7.61
N ALA A 199 4.06 -11.43 8.88
CA ALA A 199 5.24 -11.24 9.71
C ALA A 199 6.04 -12.55 9.90
N THR A 200 5.36 -13.68 10.12
CA THR A 200 6.01 -14.99 10.20
C THR A 200 6.69 -15.38 8.87
N LEU A 201 6.02 -15.19 7.74
CA LEU A 201 6.60 -15.47 6.42
C LEU A 201 7.85 -14.63 6.18
N LYS A 202 7.79 -13.32 6.42
CA LYS A 202 8.93 -12.43 6.25
C LYS A 202 10.11 -12.81 7.15
N ALA A 203 9.86 -13.22 8.38
CA ALA A 203 10.91 -13.69 9.29
C ALA A 203 11.53 -15.02 8.84
N ASN A 204 10.70 -15.95 8.35
CA ASN A 204 11.14 -17.28 7.94
C ASN A 204 11.79 -17.31 6.54
N ASP A 205 11.57 -16.29 5.73
CA ASP A 205 12.15 -16.20 4.39
C ASP A 205 13.69 -16.11 4.42
N GLY A 206 14.27 -15.64 5.54
CA GLY A 206 15.72 -15.51 5.70
C GLY A 206 16.38 -14.46 4.80
N ILE A 207 15.62 -13.80 3.93
CA ILE A 207 16.09 -12.82 2.96
C ILE A 207 15.59 -11.42 3.36
N TRP A 208 16.47 -10.63 3.97
CA TRP A 208 16.07 -9.36 4.59
C TRP A 208 15.57 -8.32 3.57
N TRP A 209 16.12 -8.31 2.35
CA TRP A 209 15.75 -7.36 1.28
C TRP A 209 14.50 -7.76 0.48
N ARG A 210 13.97 -8.96 0.67
CA ARG A 210 12.85 -9.47 -0.15
C ARG A 210 11.56 -9.50 0.64
N SER A 211 10.49 -8.94 0.09
CA SER A 211 9.14 -9.13 0.64
C SER A 211 8.44 -10.32 -0.01
N PRO A 212 7.78 -11.22 0.75
CA PRO A 212 6.95 -12.27 0.20
C PRO A 212 5.96 -11.72 -0.83
N THR A 213 5.77 -12.44 -1.93
CA THR A 213 4.80 -12.13 -2.99
C THR A 213 3.37 -12.35 -2.51
N TYR A 214 2.41 -11.75 -3.21
CA TYR A 214 0.98 -11.99 -2.95
C TYR A 214 0.60 -13.47 -3.04
N GLN A 215 1.22 -14.21 -3.97
CA GLN A 215 0.97 -15.65 -4.10
C GLN A 215 1.54 -16.44 -2.92
N GLU A 216 2.75 -16.10 -2.44
CA GLU A 216 3.33 -16.74 -1.25
C GLU A 216 2.48 -16.49 0.00
N ILE A 217 2.03 -15.24 0.20
CA ILE A 217 1.12 -14.89 1.29
C ILE A 217 -0.19 -15.68 1.17
N SER A 218 -0.80 -15.69 -0.01
CA SER A 218 -2.00 -16.48 -0.30
C SER A 218 -1.81 -17.96 0.03
N ASN A 219 -0.70 -18.56 -0.41
CA ASN A 219 -0.43 -19.97 -0.19
C ASN A 219 -0.30 -20.30 1.30
N ASP A 220 0.31 -19.41 2.10
CA ASP A 220 0.36 -19.58 3.55
C ASP A 220 -1.02 -19.43 4.21
N ILE A 221 -1.78 -18.39 3.87
CA ILE A 221 -3.14 -18.19 4.39
C ILE A 221 -4.04 -19.38 4.04
N MET A 222 -3.92 -19.92 2.83
CA MET A 222 -4.62 -21.14 2.40
C MET A 222 -4.36 -22.30 3.37
N LYS A 223 -3.10 -22.53 3.75
CA LYS A 223 -2.72 -23.57 4.73
C LYS A 223 -3.35 -23.30 6.10
N GLN A 224 -3.41 -22.04 6.53
CA GLN A 224 -4.05 -21.66 7.79
C GLN A 224 -5.57 -21.90 7.77
N VAL A 225 -6.22 -21.63 6.65
CA VAL A 225 -7.66 -21.87 6.49
C VAL A 225 -7.94 -23.37 6.57
N THR A 226 -7.22 -24.18 5.80
CA THR A 226 -7.44 -25.64 5.74
C THR A 226 -7.09 -26.35 7.04
N SER A 227 -6.19 -25.81 7.85
CA SER A 227 -5.83 -26.34 9.17
C SER A 227 -6.69 -25.81 10.33
N GLY A 228 -7.72 -25.00 10.03
CA GLY A 228 -8.65 -24.48 11.03
C GLY A 228 -8.06 -23.44 11.97
N LYS A 229 -7.03 -22.70 11.52
CA LYS A 229 -6.41 -21.60 12.27
C LYS A 229 -7.16 -20.28 12.10
N LEU A 230 -8.04 -20.17 11.10
CA LEU A 230 -8.98 -19.06 10.94
C LEU A 230 -10.36 -19.44 11.49
N VAL A 231 -11.27 -18.47 11.51
CA VAL A 231 -12.67 -18.67 11.89
C VAL A 231 -13.61 -18.31 10.75
N ARG A 232 -14.76 -19.00 10.70
CA ARG A 232 -15.90 -18.73 9.83
C ARG A 232 -17.19 -18.74 10.64
N ILE A 233 -18.33 -18.43 10.02
CA ILE A 233 -19.62 -18.40 10.73
C ILE A 233 -20.48 -19.59 10.31
N VAL A 234 -20.99 -20.31 11.31
CA VAL A 234 -21.95 -21.40 11.14
C VAL A 234 -23.02 -21.25 12.21
N ASN A 235 -24.29 -21.20 11.80
CA ASN A 235 -25.42 -21.06 12.72
C ASN A 235 -25.24 -19.92 13.72
N GLY A 236 -24.77 -18.76 13.23
CA GLY A 236 -24.54 -17.56 14.03
C GLY A 236 -23.37 -17.65 15.02
N LYS A 237 -22.49 -18.65 14.91
CA LYS A 237 -21.33 -18.83 15.81
C LYS A 237 -20.02 -18.90 15.04
N LEU A 238 -18.94 -18.43 15.68
CA LEU A 238 -17.59 -18.63 15.17
C LEU A 238 -17.18 -20.09 15.29
N VAL A 239 -16.83 -20.69 14.17
CA VAL A 239 -16.32 -22.07 14.08
C VAL A 239 -14.99 -22.02 13.33
N LYS A 240 -14.07 -22.94 13.65
CA LYS A 240 -12.82 -23.07 12.91
C LYS A 240 -13.09 -23.29 11.42
N THR A 241 -12.26 -22.70 10.58
CA THR A 241 -12.27 -22.97 9.15
C THR A 241 -11.87 -24.43 8.86
N ASN A 242 -12.11 -24.86 7.64
CA ASN A 242 -11.67 -26.17 7.13
C ASN A 242 -11.45 -26.09 5.61
N SER A 243 -11.33 -27.23 4.93
CA SER A 243 -11.15 -27.31 3.49
C SER A 243 -12.44 -27.16 2.67
N ALA A 244 -13.61 -27.06 3.30
CA ALA A 244 -14.89 -27.03 2.58
C ALA A 244 -14.97 -25.83 1.63
N GLY A 245 -15.38 -26.09 0.39
CA GLY A 245 -15.50 -25.07 -0.65
C GLY A 245 -14.19 -24.64 -1.30
N LYS A 246 -13.05 -25.27 -1.02
CA LYS A 246 -11.81 -25.04 -1.78
C LYS A 246 -11.94 -25.64 -3.19
N LYS A 247 -11.43 -24.93 -4.21
CA LYS A 247 -11.35 -25.37 -5.61
C LYS A 247 -10.00 -26.02 -5.92
#